data_AF-A0A1J4JV47-F1
#
_entry.id   AF-A0A1J4JV47-F1
#
_cell.length_a   1.000
_cell.length_b   1.000
_cell.length_c   1.000
_cell.angle_alpha   90.00
_cell.angle_beta   90.00
_cell.angle_gamma   90.00
#
_symmetry.space_group_name_H-M   'P 1'
#
loop_
_entity.id
_entity.type
_entity.pdbx_description
1 polymer ?
#
loop_
_entity_poly.entity_id
_entity_poly.type
_entity_poly.pdbx_seq_one_letter_code
_entity_poly.pdbx_strand_id
1 'polypeptide(L)'
;MLVAFFLSAALAAPNLVNTNVQRRYLIRDNLITVTVTADVQNDGDQSVREYAFSVTPREAAHIGRTVSSFSRKLSRSFEESLPIKREGNDFIVDLKREIAPGESVTIYFTYTLGDYFLFLRQKIQLNQKFGLYFNTTKFYHSRYPTSSSSLSIDGISKSQIIKKTEDALLKVMSSSLQLNSLTEDDGKDFEVEYTTARSLPRIDEINSRTVVSHWGKTKQSSFYSITNAGPKFVGEFNRIDFTQNSPCYLQNLMMTPPEGAYNFWATDESGQLQKDMELRGKELEIPLRGPMLSSWKATFTVGWTIDTSKFVSHHFRYRAPLLTPFISAPVRDVSAEIILPEGAKIEQVTVPIDANVTQFSEVQNLDLNGRVVVRIEVHNLSSDDEIPVTITYKLDYLANFLKIICLTAAFSILFCGIIIFRRIDCGINVSKPKTD
;
A
#
# COMPACT_ATOMS: atom_id res chain seq x y z
N MET A 1 -33.98 -22.46 -61.69
CA MET A 1 -34.42 -22.23 -60.29
C MET A 1 -33.17 -22.06 -59.45
N LEU A 2 -33.06 -20.96 -58.71
CA LEU A 2 -31.83 -20.35 -58.19
C LEU A 2 -30.88 -21.30 -57.43
N VAL A 3 -29.58 -21.20 -57.76
CA VAL A 3 -28.47 -21.68 -56.93
C VAL A 3 -28.22 -20.62 -55.86
N ALA A 4 -28.55 -20.93 -54.61
CA ALA A 4 -28.27 -20.07 -53.46
C ALA A 4 -26.79 -20.21 -53.08
N PHE A 5 -26.01 -19.17 -53.37
CA PHE A 5 -24.67 -18.97 -52.82
C PHE A 5 -24.82 -18.64 -51.32
N PHE A 6 -24.44 -19.57 -50.45
CA PHE A 6 -24.20 -19.25 -49.04
C PHE A 6 -22.90 -18.46 -48.96
N LEU A 7 -23.01 -17.14 -48.92
CA LEU A 7 -21.92 -16.26 -48.50
C LEU A 7 -21.70 -16.51 -47.00
N SER A 8 -20.69 -17.30 -46.66
CA SER A 8 -20.17 -17.36 -45.30
C SER A 8 -19.56 -15.99 -44.99
N ALA A 9 -20.33 -15.12 -44.34
CA ALA A 9 -19.79 -13.93 -43.71
C ALA A 9 -18.79 -14.41 -42.65
N ALA A 10 -17.50 -14.38 -42.97
CA ALA A 10 -16.46 -14.45 -41.97
C ALA A 10 -16.73 -13.28 -41.02
N LEU A 11 -17.13 -13.58 -39.77
CA LEU A 11 -17.07 -12.58 -38.72
C LEU A 11 -15.60 -12.14 -38.67
N ALA A 12 -15.30 -10.94 -39.16
CA ALA A 12 -14.00 -10.32 -39.02
C ALA A 12 -13.72 -10.24 -37.51
N ALA A 13 -12.83 -11.11 -37.03
CA ALA A 13 -12.38 -11.05 -35.66
C ALA A 13 -11.67 -9.69 -35.48
N PRO A 14 -11.91 -8.97 -34.37
CA PRO A 14 -11.15 -7.78 -34.07
C PRO A 14 -9.67 -8.14 -34.01
N ASN A 15 -8.89 -7.68 -35.00
CA ASN A 15 -7.48 -8.02 -35.13
C ASN A 15 -6.65 -6.85 -34.61
N LEU A 16 -6.49 -6.81 -33.28
CA LEU A 16 -5.56 -5.86 -32.65
C LEU A 16 -4.13 -6.36 -32.84
N VAL A 17 -3.23 -5.45 -33.18
CA VAL A 17 -1.81 -5.74 -33.36
C VAL A 17 -1.00 -4.83 -32.44
N ASN A 18 -0.04 -5.42 -31.73
CA ASN A 18 0.88 -4.68 -30.89
C ASN A 18 2.07 -4.23 -31.74
N THR A 19 2.11 -2.96 -32.13
CA THR A 19 3.20 -2.38 -32.93
C THR A 19 4.50 -2.36 -32.14
N ASN A 20 4.42 -2.01 -30.84
CA ASN A 20 5.54 -2.01 -29.93
C ASN A 20 5.07 -2.30 -28.50
N VAL A 21 5.77 -3.18 -27.79
CA VAL A 21 5.56 -3.41 -26.36
C VAL A 21 6.86 -3.19 -25.61
N GLN A 22 6.84 -2.26 -24.65
CA GLN A 22 7.97 -1.98 -23.79
C GLN A 22 7.67 -2.41 -22.36
N ARG A 23 8.45 -3.35 -21.84
CA ARG A 23 8.39 -3.77 -20.44
C ARG A 23 9.54 -3.17 -19.66
N ARG A 24 9.23 -2.45 -18.60
CA ARG A 24 10.20 -1.86 -17.70
C ARG A 24 10.01 -2.40 -16.29
N TYR A 25 11.01 -3.09 -15.77
CA TYR A 25 11.08 -3.56 -14.38
C TYR A 25 11.97 -2.61 -13.59
N LEU A 26 11.39 -1.90 -12.62
CA LEU A 26 12.12 -1.03 -11.70
C LEU A 26 12.25 -1.71 -10.34
N ILE A 27 13.47 -2.16 -10.02
CA ILE A 27 13.77 -2.90 -8.78
C ILE A 27 14.20 -1.93 -7.68
N ARG A 28 13.37 -1.80 -6.64
CA ARG A 28 13.67 -1.05 -5.41
C ARG A 28 13.57 -1.99 -4.21
N ASP A 29 14.73 -2.46 -3.76
CA ASP A 29 14.86 -3.42 -2.66
C ASP A 29 14.03 -4.69 -2.93
N ASN A 30 12.98 -4.96 -2.16
CA ASN A 30 12.10 -6.12 -2.32
C ASN A 30 10.84 -5.84 -3.14
N LEU A 31 10.70 -4.65 -3.70
CA LEU A 31 9.56 -4.23 -4.50
C LEU A 31 9.99 -4.03 -5.96
N ILE A 32 9.28 -4.65 -6.89
CA ILE A 32 9.49 -4.43 -8.32
C ILE A 32 8.26 -3.75 -8.89
N THR A 33 8.43 -2.56 -9.46
CA THR A 33 7.36 -1.91 -10.24
C THR A 33 7.55 -2.26 -11.70
N VAL A 34 6.56 -2.91 -12.31
CA VAL A 34 6.57 -3.27 -13.71
C VAL A 34 5.64 -2.35 -14.48
N THR A 35 6.15 -1.70 -15.51
CA THR A 35 5.35 -0.90 -16.44
C THR A 35 5.43 -1.52 -17.82
N VAL A 36 4.28 -1.96 -18.32
CA VAL A 36 4.09 -2.43 -19.69
C VAL A 36 3.46 -1.30 -20.48
N THR A 37 4.17 -0.81 -21.49
CA THR A 37 3.66 0.18 -22.44
C THR A 37 3.38 -0.54 -23.74
N ALA A 38 2.11 -0.64 -24.13
CA ALA A 38 1.70 -1.27 -25.38
C ALA A 38 1.18 -0.21 -26.36
N ASP A 39 1.81 -0.11 -27.52
CA ASP A 39 1.35 0.67 -28.65
C ASP A 39 0.50 -0.24 -29.55
N VAL A 40 -0.81 -0.11 -29.42
CA VAL A 40 -1.80 -1.00 -30.05
C VAL A 40 -2.39 -0.32 -31.28
N GLN A 41 -2.48 -1.03 -32.39
CA GLN A 41 -3.16 -0.61 -33.60
C GLN A 41 -4.32 -1.56 -33.91
N ASN A 42 -5.46 -1.00 -34.29
CA ASN A 42 -6.60 -1.79 -34.74
C ASN A 42 -6.53 -2.01 -36.25
N ASP A 43 -6.08 -3.19 -36.68
CA ASP A 43 -6.03 -3.58 -38.10
C ASP A 43 -7.30 -4.34 -38.53
N GLY A 44 -8.28 -4.48 -37.63
CA GLY A 44 -9.57 -5.09 -37.93
C GLY A 44 -10.60 -4.09 -38.45
N ASP A 45 -11.72 -4.63 -38.96
CA ASP A 45 -12.84 -3.84 -39.48
C ASP A 45 -13.82 -3.35 -38.39
N GLN A 46 -13.65 -3.84 -37.15
CA GLN A 46 -14.55 -3.55 -36.02
C GLN A 46 -13.86 -2.71 -34.95
N SER A 47 -14.62 -1.80 -34.34
CA SER A 47 -14.17 -1.05 -33.18
C SER A 47 -14.05 -1.94 -31.95
N VAL A 48 -12.99 -1.74 -31.15
CA VAL A 48 -12.72 -2.55 -29.95
C VAL A 48 -12.65 -1.68 -28.70
N ARG A 49 -13.25 -2.13 -27.61
CA ARG A 49 -13.30 -1.40 -26.33
C ARG A 49 -12.50 -2.06 -25.20
N GLU A 50 -12.10 -3.31 -25.36
CA GLU A 50 -11.35 -4.05 -24.36
C GLU A 50 -9.98 -4.46 -24.88
N TYR A 51 -8.96 -4.40 -24.03
CA TYR A 51 -7.62 -4.87 -24.35
C TYR A 51 -7.09 -5.77 -23.23
N ALA A 52 -6.43 -6.85 -23.60
CA ALA A 52 -5.95 -7.87 -22.65
C ALA A 52 -4.41 -7.80 -22.52
N PHE A 53 -3.93 -7.55 -21.31
CA PHE A 53 -2.52 -7.71 -20.95
C PHE A 53 -2.29 -9.10 -20.38
N SER A 54 -1.39 -9.86 -20.98
CA SER A 54 -0.97 -11.16 -20.48
C SER A 54 0.26 -11.01 -19.59
N VAL A 55 0.30 -11.74 -18.48
CA VAL A 55 1.48 -11.88 -17.61
C VAL A 55 1.88 -13.33 -17.47
N THR A 56 3.12 -13.58 -17.07
CA THR A 56 3.56 -14.96 -16.82
C THR A 56 2.85 -15.56 -15.60
N PRO A 57 2.66 -16.89 -15.53
CA PRO A 57 2.06 -17.54 -14.35
C PRO A 57 2.82 -17.22 -13.05
N ARG A 58 4.16 -17.08 -13.14
CA ARG A 58 5.00 -16.72 -12.01
C ARG A 58 4.74 -15.30 -11.55
N GLU A 59 4.72 -14.32 -12.46
CA GLU A 59 4.35 -12.94 -12.10
C GLU A 59 2.94 -12.89 -11.50
N ALA A 60 1.97 -13.59 -12.11
CA ALA A 60 0.58 -13.63 -11.67
C ALA A 60 0.37 -14.08 -10.21
N ALA A 61 1.32 -14.84 -9.64
CA ALA A 61 1.32 -15.28 -8.25
C ALA A 61 1.87 -14.23 -7.27
N HIS A 62 2.66 -13.28 -7.76
CA HIS A 62 3.35 -12.25 -6.97
C HIS A 62 2.83 -10.82 -7.20
N ILE A 63 1.86 -10.66 -8.11
CA ILE A 63 1.24 -9.36 -8.41
C ILE A 63 0.50 -8.82 -7.18
N GLY A 64 0.82 -7.58 -6.83
CA GLY A 64 0.04 -6.75 -5.92
C GLY A 64 -1.19 -6.15 -6.62
N ARG A 65 -1.21 -4.84 -6.79
CA ARG A 65 -2.29 -4.14 -7.52
C ARG A 65 -1.85 -3.69 -8.90
N THR A 66 -2.85 -3.61 -9.77
CA THR A 66 -2.71 -3.26 -11.18
C THR A 66 -3.41 -1.94 -11.47
N VAL A 67 -2.78 -1.08 -12.25
CA VAL A 67 -3.32 0.20 -12.71
C VAL A 67 -3.14 0.27 -14.22
N SER A 68 -4.13 0.83 -14.93
CA SER A 68 -4.00 1.10 -16.35
C SER A 68 -4.46 2.50 -16.69
N SER A 69 -3.78 3.15 -17.64
CA SER A 69 -4.09 4.50 -18.10
C SER A 69 -3.59 4.74 -19.52
N PHE A 70 -4.17 5.70 -20.23
CA PHE A 70 -3.63 6.22 -21.49
C PHE A 70 -2.50 7.25 -21.29
N SER A 71 -2.36 7.78 -20.08
CA SER A 71 -1.36 8.81 -19.77
C SER A 71 -0.24 8.24 -18.92
N ARG A 72 0.99 8.46 -19.36
CA ARG A 72 2.20 8.05 -18.60
C ARG A 72 2.24 8.64 -17.20
N LYS A 73 1.78 9.90 -17.02
CA LYS A 73 1.78 10.59 -15.71
C LYS A 73 0.77 9.97 -14.74
N LEU A 74 -0.30 9.39 -15.27
CA LEU A 74 -1.41 8.83 -14.50
C LEU A 74 -1.33 7.30 -14.37
N SER A 75 -0.26 6.70 -14.88
CA SER A 75 -0.04 5.24 -14.90
C SER A 75 0.07 4.59 -13.52
N ARG A 76 0.11 5.38 -12.43
CA ARG A 76 0.08 4.94 -11.02
C ARG A 76 -1.11 5.47 -10.23
N SER A 77 -2.00 6.27 -10.84
CA SER A 77 -3.18 6.82 -10.15
C SER A 77 -4.29 5.79 -10.10
N PHE A 78 -4.73 5.42 -8.90
CA PHE A 78 -5.86 4.51 -8.72
C PHE A 78 -7.21 5.17 -9.05
N GLU A 79 -7.36 6.48 -8.80
CA GLU A 79 -8.61 7.20 -9.06
C GLU A 79 -8.93 7.32 -10.55
N GLU A 80 -7.92 7.55 -11.37
CA GLU A 80 -8.05 7.72 -12.81
C GLU A 80 -7.78 6.43 -13.59
N SER A 81 -7.65 5.30 -12.86
CA SER A 81 -7.38 4.01 -13.47
C SER A 81 -8.54 3.54 -14.34
N LEU A 82 -8.19 2.89 -15.46
CA LEU A 82 -9.15 2.15 -16.26
C LEU A 82 -9.60 0.89 -15.50
N PRO A 83 -10.87 0.48 -15.57
CA PRO A 83 -11.36 -0.74 -14.96
C PRO A 83 -10.63 -1.96 -15.50
N ILE A 84 -10.13 -2.81 -14.60
CA ILE A 84 -9.39 -4.02 -14.94
C ILE A 84 -10.12 -5.22 -14.35
N LYS A 85 -10.30 -6.27 -15.15
CA LYS A 85 -10.80 -7.58 -14.73
C LYS A 85 -9.71 -8.62 -14.96
N ARG A 86 -9.54 -9.53 -14.01
CA ARG A 86 -8.58 -10.64 -14.12
C ARG A 86 -9.28 -11.88 -14.64
N GLU A 87 -8.76 -12.46 -15.71
CA GLU A 87 -9.18 -13.75 -16.27
C GLU A 87 -7.97 -14.68 -16.35
N GLY A 88 -7.79 -15.52 -15.32
CA GLY A 88 -6.60 -16.38 -15.20
C GLY A 88 -5.32 -15.55 -15.05
N ASN A 89 -4.47 -15.60 -16.09
CA ASN A 89 -3.22 -14.84 -16.18
C ASN A 89 -3.34 -13.59 -17.05
N ASP A 90 -4.52 -13.31 -17.57
CA ASP A 90 -4.78 -12.13 -18.39
C ASP A 90 -5.53 -11.06 -17.60
N PHE A 91 -5.20 -9.80 -17.86
CA PHE A 91 -5.84 -8.63 -17.29
C PHE A 91 -6.55 -7.86 -18.41
N ILE A 92 -7.88 -7.92 -18.41
CA ILE A 92 -8.73 -7.25 -19.38
C ILE A 92 -9.02 -5.84 -18.89
N VAL A 93 -8.63 -4.86 -19.69
CA VAL A 93 -8.81 -3.43 -19.44
C VAL A 93 -9.99 -2.93 -20.26
N ASP A 94 -11.01 -2.36 -19.62
CA ASP A 94 -12.06 -1.59 -20.31
C ASP A 94 -11.51 -0.19 -20.60
N LEU A 95 -11.34 0.11 -21.88
CA LEU A 95 -10.75 1.35 -22.36
C LEU A 95 -11.66 2.57 -22.15
N LYS A 96 -12.94 2.37 -21.79
CA LYS A 96 -14.01 3.39 -21.74
C LYS A 96 -14.23 4.16 -23.05
N ARG A 97 -13.45 3.86 -24.08
CA ARG A 97 -13.53 4.38 -25.44
C ARG A 97 -13.30 3.23 -26.41
N GLU A 98 -13.86 3.39 -27.60
CA GLU A 98 -13.65 2.46 -28.70
C GLU A 98 -12.42 2.88 -29.51
N ILE A 99 -11.58 1.92 -29.90
CA ILE A 99 -10.49 2.10 -30.84
C ILE A 99 -11.05 1.84 -32.24
N ALA A 100 -11.12 2.89 -33.07
CA ALA A 100 -11.62 2.75 -34.43
C ALA A 100 -10.66 1.96 -35.35
N PRO A 101 -11.14 1.35 -36.43
CA PRO A 101 -10.28 0.75 -37.46
C PRO A 101 -9.20 1.72 -37.95
N GLY A 102 -7.94 1.29 -37.94
CA GLY A 102 -6.76 2.08 -38.29
C GLY A 102 -6.28 3.06 -37.21
N GLU A 103 -6.96 3.17 -36.07
CA GLU A 103 -6.50 4.01 -34.95
C GLU A 103 -5.37 3.31 -34.18
N SER A 104 -4.39 4.08 -33.74
CA SER A 104 -3.32 3.63 -32.85
C SER A 104 -3.43 4.30 -31.48
N VAL A 105 -3.25 3.51 -30.42
CA VAL A 105 -3.38 3.95 -29.04
C VAL A 105 -2.27 3.36 -28.17
N THR A 106 -1.64 4.20 -27.35
CA THR A 106 -0.70 3.75 -26.31
C THR A 106 -1.44 3.51 -25.00
N ILE A 107 -1.28 2.32 -24.43
CA ILE A 107 -1.85 1.93 -23.14
C ILE A 107 -0.70 1.63 -22.18
N TYR A 108 -0.76 2.23 -20.99
CA TYR A 108 0.14 1.94 -19.89
C TYR A 108 -0.54 0.99 -18.93
N PHE A 109 0.12 -0.12 -18.60
CA PHE A 109 -0.30 -1.07 -17.59
C PHE A 109 0.82 -1.23 -16.56
N THR A 110 0.55 -0.83 -15.33
CA THR A 110 1.52 -0.85 -14.23
C THR A 110 1.06 -1.82 -13.17
N TYR A 111 1.96 -2.66 -12.70
CA TYR A 111 1.73 -3.53 -11.55
C TYR A 111 2.97 -3.64 -10.68
N THR A 112 2.76 -4.04 -9.42
CA THR A 112 3.85 -4.28 -8.47
C THR A 112 4.04 -5.77 -8.25
N LEU A 113 5.29 -6.21 -8.08
CA LEU A 113 5.64 -7.57 -7.67
C LEU A 113 6.33 -7.52 -6.31
N GLY A 114 5.80 -8.29 -5.37
CA GLY A 114 6.39 -8.50 -4.04
C GLY A 114 6.94 -9.91 -3.88
N ASP A 115 8.04 -10.06 -3.15
CA ASP A 115 8.67 -11.36 -2.85
C ASP A 115 8.98 -12.20 -4.11
N TYR A 116 9.28 -11.54 -5.23
CA TYR A 116 9.47 -12.20 -6.53
C TYR A 116 10.84 -12.89 -6.70
N PHE A 117 11.85 -12.42 -5.95
CA PHE A 117 13.22 -12.90 -6.08
C PHE A 117 13.41 -14.29 -5.47
N LEU A 118 14.26 -15.10 -6.11
CA LEU A 118 14.76 -16.34 -5.49
C LEU A 118 16.17 -16.10 -4.94
N PHE A 119 16.49 -16.76 -3.84
CA PHE A 119 17.82 -16.69 -3.24
C PHE A 119 18.73 -17.77 -3.81
N LEU A 120 19.93 -17.38 -4.26
CA LEU A 120 20.96 -18.33 -4.66
C LEU A 120 21.43 -19.21 -3.48
N ARG A 121 21.34 -18.67 -2.26
CA ARG A 121 21.62 -19.37 -1.01
C ARG A 121 20.52 -19.07 -0.01
N GLN A 122 20.04 -20.11 0.66
CA GLN A 122 18.97 -20.00 1.66
C GLN A 122 19.45 -19.56 3.05
N LYS A 123 20.77 -19.45 3.26
CA LYS A 123 21.39 -19.10 4.53
C LYS A 123 22.41 -17.98 4.34
N ILE A 124 22.50 -17.08 5.31
CA ILE A 124 23.44 -15.96 5.33
C ILE A 124 24.05 -15.79 6.71
N GLN A 125 25.32 -15.41 6.79
CA GLN A 125 26.00 -15.06 8.05
C GLN A 125 26.22 -13.54 8.13
N LEU A 126 26.66 -13.07 9.30
CA LEU A 126 26.98 -11.65 9.50
C LEU A 126 28.05 -11.19 8.50
N ASN A 127 27.92 -9.95 8.00
CA ASN A 127 28.84 -9.35 7.04
C ASN A 127 28.91 -10.02 5.65
N GLN A 128 28.00 -10.94 5.34
CA GLN A 128 27.88 -11.52 4.00
C GLN A 128 26.81 -10.80 3.18
N LYS A 129 27.11 -10.62 1.90
CA LYS A 129 26.11 -10.27 0.88
C LYS A 129 25.42 -11.54 0.40
N PHE A 130 24.18 -11.43 -0.06
CA PHE A 130 23.47 -12.56 -0.67
C PHE A 130 23.20 -12.33 -2.15
N GLY A 131 23.08 -13.44 -2.87
CA GLY A 131 22.74 -13.46 -4.28
C GLY A 131 21.25 -13.64 -4.51
N LEU A 132 20.71 -12.88 -5.45
CA LEU A 132 19.35 -12.93 -5.94
C LEU A 132 19.32 -13.45 -7.37
N TYR A 133 18.30 -14.23 -7.69
CA TYR A 133 17.95 -14.68 -9.02
C TYR A 133 16.64 -14.04 -9.44
N PHE A 134 16.68 -13.35 -10.56
CA PHE A 134 15.53 -12.74 -11.23
C PHE A 134 15.39 -13.37 -12.62
N ASN A 135 14.16 -13.74 -12.98
CA ASN A 135 13.85 -14.14 -14.34
C ASN A 135 12.55 -13.50 -14.84
N THR A 136 12.42 -13.42 -16.15
CA THR A 136 11.21 -13.01 -16.88
C THR A 136 11.31 -13.54 -18.30
N THR A 137 10.23 -13.51 -19.08
CA THR A 137 10.31 -13.88 -20.50
C THR A 137 11.07 -12.81 -21.27
N LYS A 138 11.86 -13.20 -22.27
CA LYS A 138 12.62 -12.23 -23.08
C LYS A 138 11.70 -11.48 -24.05
N PHE A 139 10.86 -12.20 -24.79
CA PHE A 139 9.81 -11.64 -25.63
C PHE A 139 8.49 -11.49 -24.85
N TYR A 140 7.65 -10.53 -25.23
CA TYR A 140 6.34 -10.34 -24.61
C TYR A 140 5.31 -11.27 -25.24
N HIS A 141 4.77 -12.21 -24.45
CA HIS A 141 3.68 -13.06 -24.92
C HIS A 141 2.35 -12.37 -24.62
N SER A 142 1.53 -12.15 -25.65
CA SER A 142 0.19 -11.57 -25.57
C SER A 142 -0.80 -12.36 -26.42
N ARG A 143 -2.11 -12.15 -26.19
CA ARG A 143 -3.18 -12.67 -27.07
C ARG A 143 -3.13 -12.11 -28.50
N TYR A 144 -2.43 -10.99 -28.67
CA TYR A 144 -2.30 -10.26 -29.93
C TYR A 144 -0.89 -10.45 -30.53
N PRO A 145 -0.75 -10.48 -31.86
CA PRO A 145 0.56 -10.49 -32.52
C PRO A 145 1.35 -9.23 -32.13
N THR A 146 2.63 -9.40 -31.80
CA THR A 146 3.53 -8.31 -31.39
C THR A 146 4.66 -8.17 -32.40
N SER A 147 4.80 -6.99 -33.00
CA SER A 147 5.84 -6.72 -34.02
C SER A 147 7.21 -6.42 -33.40
N SER A 148 7.23 -5.73 -32.26
CA SER A 148 8.46 -5.35 -31.56
C SER A 148 8.25 -5.41 -30.06
N SER A 149 9.20 -6.02 -29.35
CA SER A 149 9.23 -6.10 -27.89
C SER A 149 10.55 -5.53 -27.36
N SER A 150 10.49 -4.75 -26.30
CA SER A 150 11.66 -4.24 -25.57
C SER A 150 11.55 -4.53 -24.08
N LEU A 151 12.68 -4.84 -23.45
CA LEU A 151 12.80 -5.18 -22.03
C LEU A 151 13.88 -4.31 -21.38
N SER A 152 13.51 -3.59 -20.32
CA SER A 152 14.43 -2.80 -19.49
C SER A 152 14.31 -3.22 -18.04
N ILE A 153 15.43 -3.52 -17.39
CA ILE A 153 15.51 -3.86 -15.98
C ILE A 153 16.43 -2.85 -15.31
N ASP A 154 15.86 -2.03 -14.43
CA ASP A 154 16.55 -0.98 -13.70
C ASP A 154 16.73 -1.38 -12.23
N GLY A 155 17.84 -0.96 -11.63
CA GLY A 155 18.12 -1.19 -10.20
C GLY A 155 19.13 -2.30 -9.92
N ILE A 156 19.68 -2.92 -10.97
CA ILE A 156 20.79 -3.87 -10.89
C ILE A 156 22.04 -3.19 -11.47
N SER A 157 23.05 -3.00 -10.62
CA SER A 157 24.30 -2.38 -11.05
C SER A 157 25.19 -3.38 -11.77
N LYS A 158 25.97 -2.93 -12.75
CA LYS A 158 26.90 -3.78 -13.52
C LYS A 158 27.86 -4.57 -12.63
N SER A 159 28.32 -3.96 -11.52
CA SER A 159 29.24 -4.58 -10.55
C SER A 159 28.58 -5.65 -9.66
N GLN A 160 27.25 -5.71 -9.63
CA GLN A 160 26.50 -6.68 -8.82
C GLN A 160 26.26 -7.99 -9.57
N ILE A 161 26.32 -7.98 -10.91
CA ILE A 161 25.97 -9.12 -11.75
C ILE A 161 27.00 -10.24 -11.57
N ILE A 162 26.50 -11.44 -11.27
CA ILE A 162 27.28 -12.69 -11.23
C ILE A 162 27.15 -13.40 -12.58
N LYS A 163 25.90 -13.60 -13.02
CA LYS A 163 25.54 -14.30 -14.26
C LYS A 163 24.37 -13.59 -14.93
N LYS A 164 24.32 -13.62 -16.25
CA LYS A 164 23.25 -13.02 -17.05
C LYS A 164 23.02 -13.84 -18.31
N THR A 165 21.83 -13.74 -18.90
CA THR A 165 21.56 -14.29 -20.24
C THR A 165 22.55 -13.71 -21.27
N GLU A 166 23.07 -14.58 -22.13
CA GLU A 166 23.93 -14.21 -23.25
C GLU A 166 23.06 -13.86 -24.46
N ASP A 167 23.13 -12.60 -24.88
CA ASP A 167 22.40 -12.08 -26.03
C ASP A 167 23.19 -10.94 -26.67
N ALA A 168 23.27 -10.94 -28.01
CA ALA A 168 23.94 -9.89 -28.78
C ALA A 168 23.26 -8.52 -28.65
N LEU A 169 21.95 -8.49 -28.41
CA LEU A 169 21.15 -7.27 -28.28
C LEU A 169 21.15 -6.71 -26.84
N LEU A 170 21.67 -7.47 -25.87
CA LEU A 170 21.69 -7.06 -24.46
C LEU A 170 22.75 -6.00 -24.19
N LYS A 171 22.30 -4.79 -23.85
CA LYS A 171 23.13 -3.68 -23.39
C LYS A 171 23.11 -3.62 -21.87
N VAL A 172 24.28 -3.73 -21.24
CA VAL A 172 24.45 -3.55 -19.80
C VAL A 172 25.02 -2.16 -19.52
N MET A 173 24.18 -1.29 -18.97
CA MET A 173 24.54 0.05 -18.53
C MET A 173 25.07 0.03 -17.08
N SER A 174 25.29 1.19 -16.46
CA SER A 174 25.79 1.29 -15.08
C SER A 174 24.84 0.68 -14.05
N SER A 175 23.53 0.94 -14.19
CA SER A 175 22.47 0.52 -13.25
C SER A 175 21.23 -0.09 -13.91
N SER A 176 21.34 -0.47 -15.20
CA SER A 176 20.25 -1.08 -15.95
C SER A 176 20.73 -2.10 -16.99
N LEU A 177 19.84 -3.02 -17.34
CA LEU A 177 19.99 -4.00 -18.41
C LEU A 177 18.88 -3.76 -19.44
N GLN A 178 19.24 -3.63 -20.71
CA GLN A 178 18.30 -3.29 -21.78
C GLN A 178 18.43 -4.23 -22.96
N LEU A 179 17.29 -4.73 -23.43
CA LEU A 179 17.11 -5.49 -24.66
C LEU A 179 16.11 -4.71 -25.52
N ASN A 180 16.59 -4.16 -26.63
CA ASN A 180 15.77 -3.30 -27.49
C ASN A 180 15.43 -4.02 -28.80
N SER A 181 14.21 -3.80 -29.29
CA SER A 181 13.78 -4.19 -30.64
C SER A 181 13.90 -5.69 -30.94
N LEU A 182 13.38 -6.53 -30.04
CA LEU A 182 13.18 -7.95 -30.32
C LEU A 182 11.98 -8.10 -31.25
N THR A 183 12.19 -8.70 -32.43
CA THR A 183 11.13 -8.90 -33.44
C THR A 183 10.58 -10.31 -33.45
N GLU A 184 11.33 -11.28 -32.94
CA GLU A 184 10.94 -12.68 -32.88
C GLU A 184 11.12 -13.24 -31.47
N ASP A 185 10.25 -14.19 -31.12
CA ASP A 185 10.31 -14.95 -29.89
C ASP A 185 11.23 -16.15 -30.07
N ASP A 186 12.34 -16.19 -29.32
CA ASP A 186 13.27 -17.32 -29.31
C ASP A 186 12.88 -18.40 -28.29
N GLY A 187 11.75 -18.22 -27.59
CA GLY A 187 11.24 -19.14 -26.57
C GLY A 187 12.12 -19.22 -25.33
N LYS A 188 13.03 -18.26 -25.13
CA LYS A 188 13.96 -18.24 -24.00
C LYS A 188 13.57 -17.18 -22.97
N ASP A 189 13.83 -17.51 -21.72
CA ASP A 189 13.71 -16.56 -20.63
C ASP A 189 14.95 -15.69 -20.49
N PHE A 190 14.72 -14.46 -20.03
CA PHE A 190 15.75 -13.59 -19.51
C PHE A 190 16.02 -13.94 -18.05
N GLU A 191 17.27 -14.20 -17.71
CA GLU A 191 17.72 -14.56 -16.38
C GLU A 191 18.91 -13.70 -15.96
N VAL A 192 18.92 -13.28 -14.70
CA VAL A 192 20.05 -12.57 -14.11
C VAL A 192 20.23 -12.99 -12.65
N GLU A 193 21.48 -13.32 -12.32
CA GLU A 193 21.95 -13.56 -10.97
C GLU A 193 22.82 -12.38 -10.54
N TYR A 194 22.52 -11.77 -9.40
CA TYR A 194 23.27 -10.63 -8.90
C TYR A 194 23.38 -10.61 -7.38
N THR A 195 24.43 -10.00 -6.86
CA THR A 195 24.68 -9.84 -5.42
C THR A 195 24.16 -8.51 -4.93
N THR A 196 23.47 -8.49 -3.79
CA THR A 196 23.03 -7.25 -3.13
C THR A 196 23.60 -7.13 -1.73
N ALA A 197 23.87 -5.89 -1.33
CA ALA A 197 24.16 -5.50 0.05
C ALA A 197 22.96 -4.81 0.71
N ARG A 198 21.87 -4.59 -0.03
CA ARG A 198 20.64 -4.00 0.48
C ARG A 198 19.83 -5.06 1.23
N SER A 199 19.03 -4.62 2.18
CA SER A 199 18.02 -5.44 2.85
C SER A 199 16.79 -5.62 1.95
N LEU A 200 15.95 -6.60 2.30
CA LEU A 200 14.70 -6.87 1.58
C LEU A 200 13.53 -6.69 2.55
N PRO A 201 13.09 -5.45 2.84
CA PRO A 201 11.96 -5.24 3.71
C PRO A 201 10.68 -5.83 3.10
N ARG A 202 9.85 -6.41 3.95
CA ARG A 202 8.47 -6.79 3.66
C ARG A 202 7.61 -6.38 4.83
N ILE A 203 6.48 -5.75 4.54
CA ILE A 203 5.50 -5.39 5.57
C ILE A 203 4.46 -6.50 5.57
N ASP A 204 4.45 -7.29 6.64
CA ASP A 204 3.51 -8.39 6.78
C ASP A 204 2.11 -7.88 7.14
N GLU A 205 2.03 -6.85 7.98
CA GLU A 205 0.75 -6.30 8.45
C GLU A 205 0.87 -4.80 8.75
N ILE A 206 -0.12 -4.04 8.32
CA ILE A 206 -0.34 -2.64 8.70
C ILE A 206 -1.75 -2.50 9.27
N ASN A 207 -1.85 -2.09 10.53
CA ASN A 207 -3.13 -1.71 11.14
C ASN A 207 -3.11 -0.23 11.46
N SER A 208 -3.73 0.57 10.60
CA SER A 208 -3.83 2.01 10.77
C SER A 208 -5.15 2.38 11.43
N ARG A 209 -5.08 3.35 12.35
CA ARG A 209 -6.23 3.83 13.10
C ARG A 209 -6.22 5.35 13.08
N THR A 210 -7.27 5.94 12.51
CA THR A 210 -7.48 7.38 12.44
C THR A 210 -8.69 7.77 13.27
N VAL A 211 -8.45 8.49 14.37
CA VAL A 211 -9.52 9.02 15.23
C VAL A 211 -9.79 10.46 14.85
N VAL A 212 -10.92 10.70 14.18
CA VAL A 212 -11.35 12.02 13.73
C VAL A 212 -12.06 12.75 14.88
N SER A 213 -11.63 13.98 15.18
CA SER A 213 -12.28 14.81 16.20
C SER A 213 -12.62 16.20 15.69
N HIS A 214 -13.90 16.55 15.75
CA HIS A 214 -14.38 17.90 15.39
C HIS A 214 -14.01 18.97 16.42
N TRP A 215 -13.41 18.58 17.54
CA TRP A 215 -12.76 19.50 18.49
C TRP A 215 -11.41 20.03 17.98
N GLY A 216 -11.01 19.68 16.75
CA GLY A 216 -9.92 20.32 16.01
C GLY A 216 -8.74 19.40 15.71
N LYS A 217 -8.56 18.29 16.42
CA LYS A 217 -7.36 17.43 16.29
C LYS A 217 -7.70 15.99 15.91
N THR A 218 -7.16 15.52 14.80
CA THR A 218 -7.24 14.13 14.38
C THR A 218 -5.96 13.41 14.80
N LYS A 219 -6.10 12.23 15.39
CA LYS A 219 -4.97 11.40 15.80
C LYS A 219 -4.86 10.22 14.86
N GLN A 220 -3.65 9.96 14.39
CA GLN A 220 -3.32 8.79 13.58
C GLN A 220 -2.32 7.92 14.31
N SER A 221 -2.55 6.62 14.28
CA SER A 221 -1.62 5.62 14.80
C SER A 221 -1.63 4.41 13.88
N SER A 222 -0.47 3.92 13.52
CA SER A 222 -0.31 2.77 12.63
C SER A 222 0.63 1.76 13.26
N PHE A 223 0.13 0.55 13.46
CA PHE A 223 0.92 -0.61 13.82
C PHE A 223 1.53 -1.22 12.57
N TYR A 224 2.83 -1.54 12.64
CA TYR A 224 3.60 -2.15 11.57
C TYR A 224 4.24 -3.44 12.08
N SER A 225 4.11 -4.48 11.27
CA SER A 225 4.81 -5.75 11.40
C SER A 225 5.71 -5.93 10.18
N ILE A 226 7.03 -5.80 10.36
CA ILE A 226 8.00 -5.77 9.26
C ILE A 226 8.99 -6.90 9.42
N THR A 227 9.29 -7.58 8.32
CA THR A 227 10.30 -8.63 8.24
C THR A 227 11.37 -8.23 7.22
N ASN A 228 12.65 -8.46 7.53
CA ASN A 228 13.70 -8.45 6.52
C ASN A 228 13.65 -9.80 5.78
N ALA A 229 12.92 -9.86 4.67
CA ALA A 229 12.57 -11.06 3.93
C ALA A 229 13.72 -11.69 3.12
N GLY A 230 14.98 -11.43 3.48
CA GLY A 230 16.13 -12.10 2.85
C GLY A 230 16.33 -13.55 3.33
N PRO A 231 17.43 -14.20 2.91
CA PRO A 231 17.79 -15.56 3.34
C PRO A 231 17.87 -15.72 4.87
N LYS A 232 17.72 -16.94 5.38
CA LYS A 232 17.75 -17.18 6.83
C LYS A 232 19.13 -16.83 7.42
N PHE A 233 19.18 -15.93 8.40
CA PHE A 233 20.40 -15.67 9.15
C PHE A 233 20.81 -16.90 9.98
N VAL A 234 22.09 -17.28 9.91
CA VAL A 234 22.68 -18.41 10.63
C VAL A 234 23.99 -17.99 11.27
N GLY A 235 24.23 -18.46 12.48
CA GLY A 235 25.39 -18.10 13.29
C GLY A 235 25.00 -17.14 14.41
N GLU A 236 26.01 -16.58 15.06
CA GLU A 236 25.83 -15.67 16.19
C GLU A 236 25.91 -14.23 15.73
N PHE A 237 25.15 -13.35 16.39
CA PHE A 237 25.29 -11.92 16.22
C PHE A 237 26.36 -11.41 17.17
N ASN A 238 27.47 -10.90 16.62
CA ASN A 238 28.51 -10.23 17.40
C ASN A 238 28.49 -8.72 17.14
N ARG A 239 28.31 -7.94 18.20
CA ARG A 239 28.29 -6.47 18.13
C ARG A 239 29.64 -5.86 17.73
N ILE A 240 30.76 -6.54 17.99
CA ILE A 240 32.11 -6.07 17.61
C ILE A 240 32.30 -6.18 16.09
N ASP A 241 31.79 -7.26 15.49
CA ASP A 241 31.91 -7.50 14.05
C ASP A 241 30.86 -6.73 13.24
N PHE A 242 29.76 -6.31 13.88
CA PHE A 242 28.73 -5.48 13.27
C PHE A 242 29.17 -4.02 13.20
N THR A 243 29.12 -3.45 11.99
CA THR A 243 29.41 -2.03 11.74
C THR A 243 28.27 -1.40 10.94
N GLN A 244 28.22 -0.07 10.88
CA GLN A 244 27.24 0.62 10.01
C GLN A 244 27.42 0.29 8.51
N ASN A 245 28.58 -0.27 8.13
CA ASN A 245 28.86 -0.72 6.77
C ASN A 245 28.51 -2.20 6.54
N SER A 246 28.03 -2.89 7.57
CA SER A 246 27.54 -4.27 7.43
C SER A 246 26.42 -4.30 6.39
N PRO A 247 26.41 -5.26 5.46
CA PRO A 247 25.36 -5.38 4.46
C PRO A 247 24.07 -5.98 5.06
N CYS A 248 22.97 -5.85 4.33
CA CYS A 248 21.76 -6.66 4.49
C CYS A 248 20.97 -6.48 5.79
N TYR A 249 21.09 -5.33 6.47
CA TYR A 249 20.34 -5.02 7.69
C TYR A 249 19.39 -3.82 7.53
N LEU A 250 18.44 -3.71 8.45
CA LEU A 250 17.56 -2.55 8.62
C LEU A 250 17.69 -2.04 10.05
N GLN A 251 17.79 -0.73 10.25
CA GLN A 251 17.85 -0.16 11.60
C GLN A 251 17.01 1.10 11.72
N ASN A 252 17.11 2.01 10.74
CA ASN A 252 16.34 3.24 10.71
C ASN A 252 15.36 3.16 9.55
N LEU A 253 14.08 3.27 9.84
CA LEU A 253 13.01 3.19 8.86
C LEU A 253 12.50 4.60 8.57
N MET A 254 12.35 4.93 7.28
CA MET A 254 11.93 6.26 6.86
C MET A 254 10.45 6.24 6.50
N MET A 255 9.69 7.17 7.09
CA MET A 255 8.28 7.40 6.81
C MET A 255 8.06 8.83 6.35
N THR A 256 7.09 9.06 5.45
CA THR A 256 6.70 10.42 5.06
C THR A 256 5.28 10.69 5.57
N PRO A 257 5.13 11.24 6.79
CA PRO A 257 3.81 11.58 7.31
C PRO A 257 3.17 12.74 6.52
N PRO A 258 1.85 12.91 6.61
CA PRO A 258 1.13 13.99 5.96
C PRO A 258 1.62 15.38 6.40
N GLU A 259 1.55 16.36 5.49
CA GLU A 259 1.99 17.72 5.76
C GLU A 259 1.21 18.37 6.91
N GLY A 260 1.92 18.97 7.87
CA GLY A 260 1.33 19.58 9.06
C GLY A 260 1.09 18.60 10.21
N ALA A 261 1.57 17.36 10.12
CA ALA A 261 1.63 16.45 11.26
C ALA A 261 2.62 16.94 12.34
N TYR A 262 2.28 16.73 13.60
CA TYR A 262 3.09 17.07 14.77
C TYR A 262 2.85 16.09 15.93
N ASN A 263 3.64 16.18 17.01
CA ASN A 263 3.61 15.27 18.16
C ASN A 263 3.79 13.80 17.75
N PHE A 264 4.92 13.52 17.09
CA PHE A 264 5.29 12.17 16.68
C PHE A 264 5.71 11.33 17.88
N TRP A 265 5.33 10.05 17.86
CA TRP A 265 5.78 9.07 18.82
C TRP A 265 5.88 7.70 18.15
N ALA A 266 6.79 6.87 18.64
CA ALA A 266 6.90 5.48 18.24
C ALA A 266 7.18 4.59 19.46
N THR A 267 6.45 3.49 19.55
CA THR A 267 6.52 2.54 20.65
C THR A 267 6.52 1.12 20.11
N ASP A 268 7.28 0.24 20.73
CA ASP A 268 7.12 -1.20 20.57
C ASP A 268 6.56 -1.83 21.86
N GLU A 269 6.51 -3.15 21.91
CA GLU A 269 6.01 -3.91 23.07
C GLU A 269 6.80 -3.63 24.37
N SER A 270 8.07 -3.22 24.25
CA SER A 270 8.94 -2.89 25.38
C SER A 270 8.89 -1.41 25.76
N GLY A 271 8.08 -0.60 25.06
CA GLY A 271 7.87 0.82 25.35
C GLY A 271 8.38 1.74 24.25
N GLN A 272 8.67 2.99 24.61
CA GLN A 272 9.02 4.03 23.66
C GLN A 272 10.39 3.76 22.99
N LEU A 273 10.44 3.90 21.66
CA LEU A 273 11.65 3.69 20.86
C LEU A 273 12.61 4.88 20.95
N GLN A 274 12.06 6.09 20.92
CA GLN A 274 12.80 7.35 21.02
C GLN A 274 11.96 8.40 21.75
N LYS A 275 12.60 9.14 22.66
CA LYS A 275 11.95 10.15 23.50
C LYS A 275 11.35 11.29 22.68
N ASP A 276 12.17 11.90 21.83
CA ASP A 276 11.81 13.06 21.02
C ASP A 276 12.00 12.70 19.54
N MET A 277 10.91 12.69 18.79
CA MET A 277 10.88 12.39 17.36
C MET A 277 10.51 13.64 16.57
N GLU A 278 11.37 14.00 15.64
CA GLU A 278 11.22 15.19 14.81
C GLU A 278 11.38 14.83 13.32
N LEU A 279 10.77 15.63 12.47
CA LEU A 279 10.91 15.48 11.03
C LEU A 279 12.29 15.97 10.58
N ARG A 280 12.97 15.15 9.79
CA ARG A 280 14.12 15.57 8.98
C ARG A 280 13.61 15.98 7.61
N GLY A 281 13.29 17.26 7.48
CA GLY A 281 12.62 17.79 6.28
C GLY A 281 11.18 17.29 6.22
N LYS A 282 10.89 16.32 5.34
CA LYS A 282 9.56 15.68 5.22
C LYS A 282 9.52 14.26 5.80
N GLU A 283 10.67 13.71 6.17
CA GLU A 283 10.78 12.32 6.58
C GLU A 283 10.89 12.19 8.10
N LEU A 284 10.17 11.23 8.66
CA LEU A 284 10.28 10.79 10.04
C LEU A 284 11.17 9.54 10.07
N GLU A 285 12.28 9.61 10.81
CA GLU A 285 13.16 8.48 11.05
C GLU A 285 12.66 7.70 12.28
N ILE A 286 12.32 6.43 12.09
CA ILE A 286 11.88 5.52 13.15
C ILE A 286 13.04 4.56 13.46
N PRO A 287 13.73 4.70 14.60
CA PRO A 287 14.81 3.80 14.97
C PRO A 287 14.25 2.50 15.56
N LEU A 288 14.73 1.36 15.05
CA LEU A 288 14.54 0.06 15.67
C LEU A 288 15.49 -0.09 16.87
N ARG A 289 15.12 -0.94 17.85
CA ARG A 289 15.96 -1.20 19.04
C ARG A 289 17.34 -1.79 18.71
N GLY A 290 17.46 -2.46 17.58
CA GLY A 290 18.70 -3.05 17.09
C GLY A 290 18.65 -3.27 15.59
N PRO A 291 19.78 -3.65 14.98
CA PRO A 291 19.82 -3.97 13.57
C PRO A 291 19.01 -5.24 13.28
N MET A 292 17.98 -5.09 12.46
CA MET A 292 17.15 -6.19 11.96
C MET A 292 17.89 -6.87 10.80
N LEU A 293 18.55 -7.97 11.12
CA LEU A 293 19.22 -8.83 10.15
C LEU A 293 18.21 -9.61 9.29
N SER A 294 18.72 -10.29 8.27
CA SER A 294 17.91 -11.12 7.39
C SER A 294 17.10 -12.17 8.16
N SER A 295 15.84 -12.36 7.78
CA SER A 295 14.83 -13.19 8.46
C SER A 295 14.37 -12.72 9.84
N TRP A 296 14.87 -11.58 10.37
CA TRP A 296 14.36 -11.01 11.62
C TRP A 296 13.09 -10.19 11.36
N LYS A 297 12.27 -10.10 12.40
CA LYS A 297 10.98 -9.39 12.40
C LYS A 297 10.99 -8.33 13.49
N ALA A 298 10.40 -7.18 13.21
CA ALA A 298 10.16 -6.11 14.16
C ALA A 298 8.69 -5.68 14.11
N THR A 299 8.15 -5.37 15.29
CA THR A 299 6.79 -4.84 15.46
C THR A 299 6.88 -3.51 16.20
N PHE A 300 6.16 -2.51 15.73
CA PHE A 300 6.08 -1.21 16.40
C PHE A 300 4.81 -0.47 15.99
N THR A 301 4.40 0.50 16.80
CA THR A 301 3.33 1.44 16.49
C THR A 301 3.94 2.83 16.40
N VAL A 302 3.60 3.56 15.35
CA VAL A 302 3.95 4.96 15.18
C VAL A 302 2.68 5.79 15.11
N GLY A 303 2.68 6.98 15.71
CA GLY A 303 1.54 7.86 15.67
C GLY A 303 1.89 9.33 15.70
N TRP A 304 0.94 10.16 15.29
CA TRP A 304 1.06 11.60 15.23
C TRP A 304 -0.32 12.26 15.33
N THR A 305 -0.31 13.58 15.52
CA THR A 305 -1.50 14.42 15.51
C THR A 305 -1.47 15.32 14.28
N ILE A 306 -2.63 15.57 13.70
CA ILE A 306 -2.81 16.52 12.60
C ILE A 306 -4.10 17.32 12.81
N ASP A 307 -4.11 18.55 12.33
CA ASP A 307 -5.31 19.38 12.38
C ASP A 307 -6.41 18.78 11.50
N THR A 308 -7.61 18.68 12.06
CA THR A 308 -8.72 17.96 11.42
C THR A 308 -9.15 18.60 10.11
N SER A 309 -8.95 19.91 9.95
CA SER A 309 -9.20 20.66 8.72
C SER A 309 -8.37 20.17 7.51
N LYS A 310 -7.27 19.45 7.73
CA LYS A 310 -6.45 18.86 6.65
C LYS A 310 -7.10 17.64 6.00
N PHE A 311 -7.90 16.89 6.74
CA PHE A 311 -8.58 15.68 6.23
C PHE A 311 -10.09 15.84 6.08
N VAL A 312 -10.70 16.70 6.89
CA VAL A 312 -12.15 16.89 6.91
C VAL A 312 -12.47 18.27 6.36
N SER A 313 -13.20 18.28 5.25
CA SER A 313 -13.75 19.51 4.66
C SER A 313 -15.04 19.96 5.37
N HIS A 314 -15.45 21.21 5.15
CA HIS A 314 -16.64 21.82 5.77
C HIS A 314 -17.95 21.03 5.58
N HIS A 315 -18.04 20.20 4.53
CA HIS A 315 -19.22 19.37 4.25
C HIS A 315 -19.12 17.97 4.88
N PHE A 316 -18.41 17.82 6.01
CA PHE A 316 -18.24 16.54 6.72
C PHE A 316 -17.77 15.40 5.80
N ARG A 317 -16.88 15.75 4.86
CA ARG A 317 -16.24 14.80 3.96
C ARG A 317 -14.80 14.62 4.43
N TYR A 318 -14.51 13.42 4.91
CA TYR A 318 -13.17 12.96 5.22
C TYR A 318 -12.50 12.46 3.93
N ARG A 319 -11.26 12.89 3.69
CA ARG A 319 -10.42 12.42 2.59
C ARG A 319 -8.96 12.33 3.05
N ALA A 320 -8.40 11.13 2.96
CA ALA A 320 -7.00 10.86 3.29
C ALA A 320 -6.51 9.61 2.54
N PRO A 321 -5.20 9.43 2.33
CA PRO A 321 -4.68 8.19 1.78
C PRO A 321 -4.87 7.03 2.77
N LEU A 322 -5.11 5.83 2.25
CA LEU A 322 -5.26 4.58 3.00
C LEU A 322 -3.97 4.23 3.76
N LEU A 323 -2.83 4.49 3.12
CA LEU A 323 -1.49 4.23 3.64
C LEU A 323 -0.71 5.54 3.74
N THR A 324 0.14 5.63 4.76
CA THR A 324 1.17 6.67 4.82
C THR A 324 2.40 6.16 4.07
N PRO A 325 2.97 6.93 3.13
CA PRO A 325 4.17 6.52 2.42
C PRO A 325 5.29 6.14 3.38
N PHE A 326 5.93 5.01 3.09
CA PHE A 326 6.92 4.39 3.95
C PHE A 326 8.07 3.83 3.12
N ILE A 327 8.98 3.07 3.72
CA ILE A 327 10.06 2.40 2.98
C ILE A 327 9.48 1.52 1.85
N SER A 328 10.14 1.54 0.69
CA SER A 328 9.74 0.79 -0.51
C SER A 328 9.71 -0.71 -0.24
N ALA A 329 8.52 -1.26 0.01
CA ALA A 329 8.31 -2.66 0.36
C ALA A 329 6.95 -3.18 -0.11
N PRO A 330 6.84 -4.48 -0.42
CA PRO A 330 5.53 -5.12 -0.57
C PRO A 330 4.83 -5.22 0.78
N VAL A 331 3.51 -5.03 0.76
CA VAL A 331 2.62 -5.04 1.91
C VAL A 331 1.59 -6.15 1.73
N ARG A 332 1.56 -7.12 2.63
CA ARG A 332 0.63 -8.26 2.51
C ARG A 332 -0.77 -7.88 2.96
N ASP A 333 -0.92 -7.51 4.23
CA ASP A 333 -2.22 -7.26 4.85
C ASP A 333 -2.31 -5.82 5.36
N VAL A 334 -3.36 -5.10 4.95
CA VAL A 334 -3.63 -3.72 5.37
C VAL A 334 -5.05 -3.65 5.93
N SER A 335 -5.15 -3.16 7.15
CA SER A 335 -6.40 -2.75 7.78
C SER A 335 -6.33 -1.27 8.15
N ALA A 336 -7.32 -0.50 7.71
CA ALA A 336 -7.45 0.90 8.06
C ALA A 336 -8.79 1.16 8.74
N GLU A 337 -8.74 1.62 9.98
CA GLU A 337 -9.88 1.98 10.80
C GLU A 337 -10.02 3.50 10.89
N ILE A 338 -11.09 4.03 10.31
CA ILE A 338 -11.45 5.43 10.42
C ILE A 338 -12.59 5.54 11.45
N ILE A 339 -12.28 6.08 12.63
CA ILE A 339 -13.23 6.31 13.71
C ILE A 339 -13.75 7.74 13.59
N LEU A 340 -15.04 7.86 13.29
CA LEU A 340 -15.74 9.14 13.20
C LEU A 340 -16.23 9.59 14.58
N PRO A 341 -16.57 10.88 14.75
CA PRO A 341 -17.15 11.37 15.99
C PRO A 341 -18.45 10.68 16.38
N GLU A 342 -18.77 10.70 17.66
CA GLU A 342 -20.05 10.22 18.17
C GLU A 342 -21.21 11.00 17.55
N GLY A 343 -22.27 10.28 17.17
CA GLY A 343 -23.42 10.86 16.47
C GLY A 343 -23.22 11.03 14.95
N ALA A 344 -22.05 10.68 14.41
CA ALA A 344 -21.84 10.66 12.96
C ALA A 344 -22.66 9.54 12.30
N LYS A 345 -23.30 9.87 11.17
CA LYS A 345 -24.04 8.94 10.32
C LYS A 345 -23.41 8.90 8.93
N ILE A 346 -22.93 7.73 8.52
CA ILE A 346 -22.26 7.57 7.23
C ILE A 346 -23.29 7.59 6.10
N GLU A 347 -23.02 8.39 5.05
CA GLU A 347 -23.82 8.42 3.84
C GLU A 347 -23.19 7.59 2.73
N GLN A 348 -21.88 7.75 2.54
CA GLN A 348 -21.14 7.10 1.46
C GLN A 348 -19.67 6.88 1.85
N VAL A 349 -19.17 5.68 1.56
CA VAL A 349 -17.75 5.34 1.60
C VAL A 349 -17.29 5.06 0.17
N THR A 350 -16.21 5.68 -0.27
CA THR A 350 -15.65 5.51 -1.61
C THR A 350 -14.16 5.18 -1.50
N VAL A 351 -13.78 4.06 -2.09
CA VAL A 351 -12.39 3.58 -2.21
C VAL A 351 -12.21 3.17 -3.68
N PRO A 352 -11.17 3.66 -4.39
CA PRO A 352 -11.01 3.43 -5.84
C PRO A 352 -10.46 2.03 -6.17
N ILE A 353 -10.53 1.09 -5.23
CA ILE A 353 -10.05 -0.28 -5.38
C ILE A 353 -11.05 -1.26 -4.75
N ASP A 354 -10.98 -2.51 -5.17
CA ASP A 354 -11.73 -3.59 -4.54
C ASP A 354 -11.17 -3.89 -3.15
N ALA A 355 -11.94 -3.50 -2.13
CA ALA A 355 -11.59 -3.53 -0.72
C ALA A 355 -12.78 -4.01 0.11
N ASN A 356 -12.52 -4.78 1.16
CA ASN A 356 -13.57 -5.21 2.10
C ASN A 356 -13.85 -4.06 3.08
N VAL A 357 -15.04 -3.48 3.00
CA VAL A 357 -15.45 -2.36 3.86
C VAL A 357 -16.48 -2.85 4.87
N THR A 358 -16.14 -2.77 6.15
CA THR A 358 -17.02 -3.13 7.26
C THR A 358 -17.27 -1.93 8.16
N GLN A 359 -18.44 -1.90 8.80
CA GLN A 359 -18.84 -0.84 9.72
C GLN A 359 -19.25 -1.45 11.05
N PHE A 360 -18.74 -0.90 12.14
CA PHE A 360 -19.12 -1.29 13.49
C PHE A 360 -19.08 -0.09 14.44
N SER A 361 -19.54 -0.28 15.67
CA SER A 361 -19.49 0.76 16.72
C SER A 361 -18.49 0.35 17.80
N GLU A 362 -17.72 1.32 18.27
CA GLU A 362 -16.77 1.14 19.37
C GLU A 362 -16.94 2.27 20.40
N VAL A 363 -16.89 1.94 21.68
CA VAL A 363 -17.01 2.92 22.78
C VAL A 363 -15.62 3.37 23.21
N GLN A 364 -15.34 4.67 23.16
CA GLN A 364 -14.12 5.27 23.71
C GLN A 364 -14.43 6.07 24.99
N ASN A 365 -13.37 6.62 25.60
CA ASN A 365 -13.49 7.47 26.77
C ASN A 365 -14.45 8.63 26.53
N LEU A 366 -15.39 8.84 27.46
CA LEU A 366 -16.42 9.88 27.42
C LEU A 366 -17.41 9.75 26.24
N ASP A 367 -17.55 8.56 25.65
CA ASP A 367 -18.62 8.26 24.70
C ASP A 367 -19.84 7.67 25.43
N LEU A 368 -21.04 8.00 24.98
CA LEU A 368 -22.30 7.50 25.56
C LEU A 368 -22.91 6.40 24.70
N ASN A 369 -22.97 6.63 23.39
CA ASN A 369 -23.57 5.74 22.40
C ASN A 369 -22.53 5.00 21.54
N GLY A 370 -21.25 5.34 21.72
CA GLY A 370 -20.15 4.85 20.90
C GLY A 370 -19.95 5.61 19.58
N ARG A 371 -18.84 5.33 18.92
CA ARG A 371 -18.41 5.94 17.66
C ARG A 371 -18.50 4.93 16.55
N VAL A 372 -18.91 5.40 15.37
CA VAL A 372 -18.89 4.58 14.17
C VAL A 372 -17.47 4.44 13.65
N VAL A 373 -17.08 3.20 13.36
CA VAL A 373 -15.78 2.82 12.82
C VAL A 373 -16.00 2.25 11.42
N VAL A 374 -15.30 2.81 10.44
CA VAL A 374 -15.21 2.26 9.09
C VAL A 374 -13.88 1.53 9.00
N ARG A 375 -13.93 0.20 8.86
CA ARG A 375 -12.74 -0.62 8.64
C ARG A 375 -12.65 -1.00 7.18
N ILE A 376 -11.50 -0.74 6.58
CA ILE A 376 -11.17 -1.03 5.19
C ILE A 376 -10.02 -2.03 5.19
N GLU A 377 -10.26 -3.22 4.65
CA GLU A 377 -9.27 -4.29 4.56
C GLU A 377 -8.87 -4.53 3.11
N VAL A 378 -7.56 -4.58 2.87
CA VAL A 378 -6.97 -4.75 1.54
C VAL A 378 -5.76 -5.66 1.64
N HIS A 379 -5.64 -6.57 0.66
CA HIS A 379 -4.48 -7.45 0.52
C HIS A 379 -3.61 -7.06 -0.68
N ASN A 380 -2.32 -7.39 -0.56
CA ASN A 380 -1.27 -7.28 -1.56
C ASN A 380 -1.15 -5.87 -2.16
N LEU A 381 -0.72 -4.93 -1.33
CA LEU A 381 -0.42 -3.55 -1.71
C LEU A 381 1.08 -3.30 -1.80
N SER A 382 1.46 -2.17 -2.38
CA SER A 382 2.79 -1.59 -2.23
C SER A 382 2.76 -0.43 -1.24
N SER A 383 3.85 -0.22 -0.50
CA SER A 383 4.06 0.98 0.33
C SER A 383 3.98 2.29 -0.46
N ASP A 384 4.25 2.23 -1.77
CA ASP A 384 4.27 3.38 -2.67
C ASP A 384 2.85 3.67 -3.25
N ASP A 385 1.85 2.87 -2.93
CA ASP A 385 0.50 3.01 -3.48
C ASP A 385 -0.29 4.11 -2.74
N GLU A 386 -0.63 5.18 -3.46
CA GLU A 386 -1.44 6.28 -2.94
C GLU A 386 -2.93 6.05 -3.26
N ILE A 387 -3.65 5.41 -2.33
CA ILE A 387 -5.07 5.08 -2.47
C ILE A 387 -5.89 6.05 -1.62
N PRO A 388 -6.60 7.04 -2.21
CA PRO A 388 -7.43 7.97 -1.44
C PRO A 388 -8.74 7.32 -0.99
N VAL A 389 -9.00 7.42 0.31
CA VAL A 389 -10.27 7.02 0.94
C VAL A 389 -11.11 8.26 1.13
N THR A 390 -12.37 8.22 0.68
CA THR A 390 -13.33 9.32 0.88
C THR A 390 -14.55 8.82 1.64
N ILE A 391 -14.88 9.47 2.77
CA ILE A 391 -16.05 9.14 3.59
C ILE A 391 -16.89 10.41 3.76
N THR A 392 -18.15 10.36 3.31
CA THR A 392 -19.12 11.43 3.52
C THR A 392 -20.06 11.01 4.64
N TYR A 393 -20.21 11.86 5.66
CA TYR A 393 -21.08 11.60 6.81
C TYR A 393 -21.83 12.86 7.22
N LYS A 394 -22.91 12.69 7.99
CA LYS A 394 -23.63 13.77 8.65
C LYS A 394 -23.31 13.75 10.14
N LEU A 395 -23.17 14.92 10.74
CA LEU A 395 -22.95 15.07 12.18
C LEU A 395 -23.92 16.11 12.72
N ASP A 396 -24.63 15.74 13.80
CA ASP A 396 -25.40 16.71 14.57
C ASP A 396 -24.49 17.39 15.59
N TYR A 397 -24.32 18.71 15.49
CA TYR A 397 -23.49 19.48 16.41
C TYR A 397 -23.98 19.40 17.86
N LEU A 398 -25.28 19.20 18.09
CA LEU A 398 -25.82 19.05 19.45
C LEU A 398 -25.27 17.80 20.14
N ALA A 399 -25.02 16.73 19.39
CA ALA A 399 -24.45 15.49 19.93
C ALA A 399 -23.04 15.71 20.52
N ASN A 400 -22.26 16.66 19.97
CA ASN A 400 -20.94 17.00 20.53
C ASN A 400 -21.04 17.67 21.91
N PHE A 401 -22.06 18.52 22.13
CA PHE A 401 -22.26 19.20 23.42
C PHE A 401 -22.85 18.29 24.49
N LEU A 402 -23.53 17.22 24.08
CA LEU A 402 -24.15 16.26 25.00
C LEU A 402 -23.13 15.67 25.98
N LYS A 403 -21.88 15.46 25.54
CA LYS A 403 -20.76 15.02 26.41
C LYS A 403 -20.47 15.99 27.55
N ILE A 404 -20.40 17.28 27.24
CA ILE A 404 -20.16 18.34 28.22
C ILE A 404 -21.31 18.39 29.20
N ILE A 405 -22.55 18.38 28.70
CA ILE A 405 -23.77 18.43 29.52
C ILE A 405 -23.83 17.23 30.48
N CYS A 406 -23.57 16.00 30.00
CA CYS A 406 -23.56 14.81 30.84
C CYS A 406 -22.48 14.86 31.93
N LEU A 407 -21.27 15.31 31.60
CA LEU A 407 -20.20 15.45 32.59
C LEU A 407 -20.55 16.50 33.65
N THR A 408 -21.05 17.66 33.23
CA THR A 408 -21.50 18.72 34.14
C THR A 408 -22.63 18.21 35.04
N ALA A 409 -23.63 17.53 34.48
CA ALA A 409 -24.74 16.96 35.24
C ALA A 409 -24.27 15.93 36.28
N ALA A 410 -23.33 15.05 35.92
CA ALA A 410 -22.77 14.06 36.83
C ALA A 410 -22.06 14.72 38.02
N PHE A 411 -21.22 15.73 37.78
CA PHE A 411 -20.58 16.51 38.85
C PHE A 411 -21.60 17.30 39.67
N SER A 412 -22.61 17.91 39.04
CA SER A 412 -23.68 18.62 39.75
C SER A 412 -24.45 17.69 40.69
N ILE A 413 -24.79 16.47 40.26
CA ILE A 413 -25.45 15.47 41.10
C ILE A 413 -24.55 15.09 42.28
N LEU A 414 -23.26 14.87 42.06
CA LEU A 414 -22.30 14.56 43.13
C LEU A 414 -22.25 15.68 44.18
N PHE A 415 -22.12 16.94 43.76
CA PHE A 415 -22.08 18.07 44.68
C PHE A 415 -23.40 18.29 45.41
N CYS A 416 -24.54 18.14 44.72
CA CYS A 416 -25.86 18.15 45.36
C CYS A 416 -25.99 17.05 46.41
N GLY A 417 -25.49 15.84 46.11
CA GLY A 417 -25.44 14.72 47.06
C GLY A 417 -24.63 15.05 48.30
N ILE A 418 -23.45 15.66 48.15
CA ILE A 418 -22.62 16.11 49.27
C ILE A 418 -23.35 17.17 50.11
N ILE A 419 -24.04 18.13 49.48
CA ILE A 419 -24.82 19.16 50.18
C ILE A 419 -25.94 18.53 51.00
N ILE A 420 -26.68 17.57 50.42
CA ILE A 420 -27.76 16.85 51.12
C ILE A 420 -27.18 16.03 52.27
N PHE A 421 -26.11 15.27 52.04
CA PHE A 421 -25.47 14.43 53.05
C PHE A 421 -24.97 15.26 54.25
N ARG A 422 -24.41 16.45 54.01
CA ARG A 422 -24.00 17.37 55.07
C ARG A 422 -25.17 17.94 55.89
N ARG A 423 -26.40 17.92 55.37
CA ARG A 423 -27.59 18.39 56.08
C ARG A 423 -28.28 17.29 56.89
N ILE A 424 -27.88 16.03 56.75
CA ILE A 424 -28.42 14.93 57.56
C ILE A 424 -27.67 14.94 58.89
N ASP A 425 -28.37 15.32 59.96
CA ASP A 425 -27.84 15.24 61.31
C ASP A 425 -27.99 13.80 61.84
N CYS A 426 -26.89 13.07 61.91
CA CYS A 426 -26.80 11.73 62.51
C CYS A 426 -26.42 11.77 64.00
N GLY A 427 -26.56 12.91 64.67
CA GLY A 427 -26.27 13.06 66.09
C GLY A 427 -27.22 12.24 66.97
N ILE A 428 -26.66 11.33 67.77
CA ILE A 428 -27.41 10.60 68.81
C ILE A 428 -27.50 11.49 70.05
N ASN A 429 -28.69 11.99 70.37
CA ASN A 429 -28.92 12.73 71.61
C ASN A 429 -28.89 11.79 72.82
N VAL A 430 -27.78 11.80 73.57
CA VAL A 430 -27.71 11.15 74.88
C VAL A 430 -28.39 12.05 75.91
N SER A 431 -29.60 11.67 76.34
CA SER A 431 -30.31 12.36 77.43
C SER A 431 -29.50 12.22 78.73
N LYS A 432 -28.93 13.31 79.24
CA LYS A 432 -28.36 13.33 80.59
C LYS A 432 -29.49 13.33 81.63
N PRO A 433 -29.46 12.47 82.65
CA PRO A 433 -30.45 12.51 83.73
C PRO A 433 -30.34 13.83 84.49
N LYS A 434 -31.48 14.48 84.75
CA LYS A 434 -31.57 15.63 85.64
C LYS A 434 -31.18 15.18 87.05
N THR A 435 -30.09 15.70 87.58
CA THR A 435 -29.81 15.71 89.02
C THR A 435 -30.45 16.95 89.61
N ASP A 436 -31.46 16.73 90.44
CA ASP A 436 -32.11 17.73 91.29
C ASP A 436 -31.15 18.33 92.34
#